data_AF-A0A1B7M2N6-F1
#
_entry.id   AF-A0A1B7M2N6-F1
#
_cell.length_a   1.000
_cell.length_b   1.000
_cell.length_c   1.000
_cell.angle_alpha   90.00
_cell.angle_beta   90.00
_cell.angle_gamma   90.00
#
_symmetry.space_group_name_H-M   'P 1'
#
loop_
_entity.id
_entity.type
_entity.pdbx_description
1 polymer ?
#
loop_
_entity_poly.entity_id
_entity_poly.type
_entity_poly.pdbx_seq_one_letter_code
_entity_poly.pdbx_strand_id
1 'polypeptide(L)'
;MYQQGIVTTCNADELDIPVVELRKLAQRGPLRRLGHGVYRFDDFPQTVDSTEAEAVAMVGGHVYLEGKSVLALLGLGHAKPARIEIATTRQNRRILPRWIQVTQRTTLKVDETTRYHGVPSVYLQHTLRQIQHKIPRLRWEEAIEQAANRELLGPSQVRTLLTPK
;
A
#
# COMPACT_ATOMS: atom_id res chain seq x y z
N MET A 1 11.78 -6.02 7.79
CA MET A 1 10.89 -7.12 8.19
C MET A 1 9.45 -6.63 8.04
N TYR A 2 8.65 -7.23 7.14
CA TYR A 2 7.26 -6.80 6.93
C TYR A 2 6.39 -7.31 8.09
N GLN A 3 5.64 -6.40 8.73
CA GLN A 3 4.79 -6.68 9.89
C GLN A 3 3.47 -7.41 9.52
N GLN A 4 3.35 -7.91 8.28
CA GLN A 4 2.12 -8.46 7.70
C GLN A 4 2.20 -9.95 7.33
N GLY A 5 3.26 -10.65 7.73
CA GLY A 5 3.42 -12.08 7.43
C GLY A 5 3.62 -12.39 5.95
N ILE A 6 4.06 -11.41 5.14
CA ILE A 6 4.31 -11.56 3.71
C ILE A 6 5.80 -11.74 3.48
N VAL A 7 6.16 -12.71 2.63
CA VAL A 7 7.53 -12.95 2.19
C VAL A 7 7.59 -13.01 0.68
N THR A 8 8.60 -12.35 0.10
CA THR A 8 8.84 -12.37 -1.34
C THR A 8 10.12 -13.12 -1.66
N THR A 9 10.27 -13.55 -2.91
CA THR A 9 11.54 -14.13 -3.38
C THR A 9 12.71 -13.14 -3.29
N CYS A 10 12.44 -11.83 -3.38
CA CYS A 10 13.45 -10.81 -3.14
C CYS A 10 13.90 -10.79 -1.68
N ASN A 11 13.00 -10.98 -0.72
CA ASN A 11 13.39 -11.07 0.70
C ASN A 11 14.17 -12.35 1.00
N ALA A 12 13.86 -13.45 0.32
CA ALA A 12 14.65 -14.66 0.43
C ALA A 12 16.07 -14.44 -0.11
N ASP A 13 16.19 -13.81 -1.28
CA ASP A 13 17.48 -13.44 -1.89
C ASP A 13 18.30 -12.49 -1.00
N GLU A 14 17.67 -11.46 -0.42
CA GLU A 14 18.28 -10.53 0.54
C GLU A 14 18.81 -11.22 1.82
N LEU A 15 18.30 -12.41 2.14
CA LEU A 15 18.66 -13.20 3.31
C LEU A 15 19.49 -14.44 2.96
N ASP A 16 19.98 -14.56 1.72
CA ASP A 16 20.68 -15.74 1.19
C ASP A 16 19.87 -17.05 1.35
N ILE A 17 18.54 -16.95 1.41
CA ILE A 17 17.62 -18.08 1.47
C ILE A 17 17.28 -18.51 0.04
N PRO A 18 17.54 -19.78 -0.35
CA PRO A 18 17.17 -20.26 -1.68
C PRO A 18 15.66 -20.15 -1.93
N VAL A 19 15.26 -19.59 -3.07
CA VAL A 19 13.84 -19.44 -3.48
C VAL A 19 13.05 -20.76 -3.44
N VAL A 20 13.73 -21.89 -3.62
CA VAL A 20 13.12 -23.23 -3.53
C VAL A 20 12.58 -23.53 -2.12
N GLU A 21 13.19 -22.97 -1.06
CA GLU A 21 12.72 -23.16 0.31
C GLU A 21 11.32 -22.54 0.52
N LEU A 22 11.06 -21.37 -0.08
CA LEU A 22 9.71 -20.78 -0.05
C LEU A 22 8.68 -21.69 -0.74
N ARG A 23 9.06 -22.35 -1.85
CA ARG A 23 8.17 -23.30 -2.53
C ARG A 23 7.93 -24.57 -1.70
N LYS A 24 8.97 -25.10 -1.05
CA LYS A 24 8.85 -26.26 -0.16
C LYS A 24 7.95 -25.95 1.03
N LEU A 25 8.12 -24.78 1.65
CA LEU A 25 7.24 -24.30 2.71
C LEU A 25 5.80 -24.11 2.21
N ALA A 26 5.61 -23.61 0.99
CA ALA A 26 4.27 -23.48 0.41
C ALA A 26 3.60 -24.84 0.13
N GLN A 27 4.37 -25.85 -0.26
CA GLN A 27 3.86 -27.21 -0.46
C GLN A 27 3.51 -27.92 0.86
N ARG A 28 4.23 -27.60 1.94
CA ARG A 28 4.04 -28.24 3.25
C ARG A 28 2.93 -27.60 4.10
N GLY A 29 2.37 -26.47 3.67
CA GLY A 29 1.30 -25.77 4.38
C GLY A 29 1.64 -24.49 5.16
N PRO A 30 2.86 -24.23 5.69
CA PRO A 30 3.10 -23.01 6.48
C PRO A 30 3.10 -21.72 5.65
N LEU A 31 3.22 -21.82 4.31
CA LEU A 31 3.07 -20.69 3.41
C LEU A 31 1.95 -20.91 2.40
N ARG A 32 1.26 -19.83 2.04
CA ARG A 32 0.33 -19.78 0.91
C ARG A 32 0.88 -18.86 -0.17
N ARG A 33 0.82 -19.33 -1.41
CA ARG A 33 1.23 -18.55 -2.58
C ARG A 33 0.12 -17.56 -2.95
N LEU A 34 0.45 -16.27 -2.97
CA LEU A 34 -0.47 -15.20 -3.38
C LEU A 34 -0.29 -14.81 -4.84
N GLY A 35 0.94 -14.91 -5.35
CA GLY A 35 1.27 -14.51 -6.71
C GLY A 35 2.64 -14.98 -7.16
N HIS A 36 3.16 -14.36 -8.22
CA HIS A 36 4.49 -14.69 -8.72
C HIS A 36 5.59 -14.23 -7.76
N GLY A 37 6.13 -15.17 -6.99
CA GLY A 37 7.22 -14.93 -6.05
C GLY A 37 6.78 -14.24 -4.75
N VAL A 38 5.49 -14.29 -4.42
CA VAL A 38 4.90 -13.69 -3.21
C VAL A 38 4.13 -14.76 -2.45
N TYR A 39 4.44 -14.86 -1.16
CA TYR A 39 3.90 -15.84 -0.24
C TYR A 39 3.47 -15.16 1.06
N ARG A 40 2.57 -15.80 1.79
CA ARG A 40 2.10 -15.38 3.10
C ARG A 40 2.16 -16.54 4.08
N PHE A 41 2.51 -16.27 5.33
CA PHE A 41 2.38 -17.25 6.42
C PHE A 41 0.91 -17.47 6.77
N ASP A 42 0.48 -18.73 6.75
CA ASP A 42 -0.93 -19.08 7.00
C ASP A 42 -1.35 -18.83 8.45
N ASP A 43 -0.42 -18.97 9.40
CA ASP A 43 -0.66 -18.71 10.84
C ASP A 43 -0.58 -17.22 11.21
N PHE A 44 -0.26 -16.33 10.25
CA PHE A 44 -0.15 -14.90 10.52
C PHE A 44 -1.51 -14.21 10.38
N PRO A 45 -2.01 -13.52 11.43
CA PRO A 45 -3.36 -12.96 11.42
C PRO A 45 -3.56 -11.98 10.26
N GLN A 46 -4.71 -12.06 9.59
CA GLN A 46 -5.11 -11.04 8.64
C GLN A 46 -5.50 -9.77 9.40
N THR A 47 -4.67 -8.76 9.23
CA THR A 47 -4.89 -7.41 9.74
C THR A 47 -5.61 -6.55 8.70
N VAL A 48 -6.12 -5.38 9.10
CA VAL A 48 -6.85 -4.48 8.20
C VAL A 48 -5.99 -4.03 7.00
N ASP A 49 -4.69 -3.91 7.19
CA ASP A 49 -3.66 -3.52 6.21
C ASP A 49 -3.06 -4.68 5.40
N SER A 50 -3.50 -5.92 5.67
CA SER A 50 -2.94 -7.10 5.00
C SER A 50 -3.15 -7.07 3.49
N THR A 51 -4.29 -6.57 3.00
CA THR A 51 -4.59 -6.56 1.55
C THR A 51 -3.71 -5.57 0.78
N GLU A 52 -3.44 -4.40 1.36
CA GLU A 52 -2.58 -3.37 0.79
C GLU A 52 -1.13 -3.83 0.71
N ALA A 53 -0.64 -4.49 1.76
CA ALA A 53 0.70 -5.05 1.78
C ALA A 53 0.85 -6.18 0.74
N GLU A 54 -0.15 -7.05 0.60
CA GLU A 54 -0.16 -8.11 -0.42
C GLU A 54 -0.13 -7.54 -1.83
N ALA A 55 -0.92 -6.49 -2.08
CA ALA A 55 -0.94 -5.79 -3.35
C ALA A 55 0.44 -5.25 -3.72
N VAL A 56 1.06 -4.49 -2.81
CA VAL A 56 2.40 -3.91 -3.01
C VAL A 56 3.43 -5.00 -3.28
N ALA A 57 3.41 -6.09 -2.49
CA ALA A 57 4.33 -7.21 -2.67
C ALA A 57 4.18 -7.88 -4.05
N MET A 58 2.94 -8.05 -4.54
CA MET A 58 2.69 -8.66 -5.86
C MET A 58 3.11 -7.79 -7.04
N VAL A 59 3.01 -6.46 -6.90
CA VAL A 59 3.48 -5.53 -7.92
C VAL A 59 5.01 -5.50 -7.96
N GLY A 60 5.67 -5.51 -6.79
CA GLY A 60 7.13 -5.68 -6.66
C GLY A 60 7.87 -4.39 -6.31
N GLY A 61 9.13 -4.26 -6.75
CA GLY A 61 9.98 -3.12 -6.41
C GLY A 61 9.60 -1.81 -7.12
N HIS A 62 9.94 -0.67 -6.49
CA HIS A 62 9.63 0.69 -6.98
C HIS A 62 8.14 0.99 -7.11
N VAL A 63 7.37 0.56 -6.11
CA VAL A 63 5.92 0.71 -6.05
C VAL A 63 5.52 1.35 -4.73
N TYR A 64 4.42 2.09 -4.77
CA TYR A 64 3.90 2.83 -3.63
C TYR A 64 2.38 2.76 -3.68
N LEU A 65 1.76 2.46 -2.54
CA LEU A 65 0.33 2.61 -2.38
C LEU A 65 -0.06 4.07 -2.63
N GLU A 66 -1.14 4.32 -3.36
CA GLU A 66 -1.61 5.68 -3.64
C GLU A 66 -3.12 5.83 -3.48
N GLY A 67 -3.58 7.09 -3.59
CA GLY A 67 -4.99 7.42 -3.68
C GLY A 67 -5.82 6.87 -2.52
N LYS A 68 -6.98 6.30 -2.83
CA LYS A 68 -7.92 5.80 -1.79
C LYS A 68 -7.35 4.62 -1.01
N SER A 69 -6.32 3.95 -1.52
CA SER A 69 -5.73 2.80 -0.84
C SER A 69 -4.86 3.20 0.34
N VAL A 70 -4.20 4.37 0.28
CA VAL A 70 -3.51 4.94 1.45
C VAL A 70 -4.49 5.28 2.56
N LEU A 71 -5.67 5.80 2.21
CA LEU A 71 -6.74 6.07 3.16
C LEU A 71 -7.23 4.78 3.81
N ALA A 72 -7.46 3.72 3.01
CA ALA A 72 -7.87 2.41 3.52
C ALA A 72 -6.82 1.80 4.46
N LEU A 73 -5.54 1.86 4.08
CA LEU A 73 -4.41 1.42 4.90
C LEU A 73 -4.41 2.08 6.27
N LEU A 74 -4.70 3.38 6.33
CA LEU A 74 -4.72 4.18 7.56
C LEU A 74 -6.08 4.17 8.27
N GLY A 75 -7.07 3.44 7.73
CA GLY A 75 -8.43 3.40 8.25
C GLY A 75 -9.09 4.79 8.30
N LEU A 76 -8.90 5.59 7.26
CA LEU A 76 -9.40 6.97 7.11
C LEU A 76 -10.50 7.03 6.06
N GLY A 77 -11.63 7.65 6.40
CA GLY A 77 -12.78 7.79 5.49
C GLY A 77 -13.36 6.41 5.14
N HIS A 78 -14.58 6.13 5.58
CA HIS A 78 -15.17 4.78 5.64
C HIS A 78 -15.31 3.98 4.31
N ALA A 79 -14.73 4.42 3.19
CA ALA A 79 -14.79 3.75 1.90
C ALA A 79 -13.51 2.94 1.61
N LYS A 80 -13.61 1.61 1.71
CA LYS A 80 -12.61 0.74 1.07
C LYS A 80 -12.67 0.92 -0.46
N PRO A 81 -11.52 1.09 -1.14
CA PRO A 81 -11.51 1.22 -2.58
C PRO A 81 -11.92 -0.10 -3.25
N ALA A 82 -12.55 -0.01 -4.43
CA ALA A 82 -12.92 -1.20 -5.21
C ALA A 82 -11.70 -1.96 -5.76
N ARG A 83 -10.56 -1.27 -5.89
CA ARG A 83 -9.27 -1.82 -6.30
C ARG A 83 -8.17 -1.17 -5.48
N ILE A 84 -7.13 -1.93 -5.14
CA ILE A 84 -5.94 -1.38 -4.51
C ILE A 84 -5.14 -0.61 -5.57
N GLU A 85 -5.02 0.70 -5.34
CA GLU A 85 -4.37 1.69 -6.18
C GLU A 85 -2.88 1.76 -5.84
N ILE A 86 -2.03 1.44 -6.81
CA ILE A 86 -0.58 1.39 -6.66
C ILE A 86 0.07 2.25 -7.73
N ALA A 87 0.88 3.21 -7.30
CA ALA A 87 1.81 3.92 -8.17
C ALA A 87 3.07 3.09 -8.37
N THR A 88 3.63 3.12 -9.58
CA THR A 88 4.98 2.61 -9.86
C THR A 88 5.80 3.61 -10.65
N THR A 89 7.08 3.74 -10.34
CA THR A 89 8.00 4.61 -11.10
C THR A 89 8.60 3.92 -12.32
N ARG A 90 8.35 2.61 -12.49
CA ARG A 90 8.87 1.80 -13.61
C ARG A 90 7.72 1.13 -14.37
N GLN A 91 7.97 0.72 -15.61
CA GLN A 91 6.98 -0.10 -16.32
C GLN A 91 6.77 -1.42 -15.59
N ASN A 92 5.51 -1.74 -15.30
CA ASN A 92 5.14 -3.04 -14.78
C ASN A 92 4.49 -3.88 -15.88
N ARG A 93 5.08 -5.02 -16.20
CA ARG A 93 4.58 -5.99 -17.20
C ARG A 93 4.02 -7.27 -16.57
N ARG A 94 3.88 -7.31 -15.24
CA ARG A 94 3.35 -8.47 -14.53
C ARG A 94 1.86 -8.62 -14.79
N ILE A 95 1.41 -9.87 -14.89
CA ILE A 95 -0.02 -10.20 -14.88
C ILE A 95 -0.48 -10.11 -13.42
N LEU A 96 -1.38 -9.17 -13.14
CA LEU A 96 -1.86 -8.88 -11.80
C LEU A 96 -3.35 -9.23 -11.66
N PRO A 97 -3.80 -9.62 -10.46
CA PRO A 97 -5.22 -9.78 -10.16
C PRO A 97 -6.02 -8.51 -10.46
N ARG A 98 -7.29 -8.65 -10.89
CA ARG A 98 -8.18 -7.53 -11.28
C ARG A 98 -8.47 -6.54 -10.14
N TRP A 99 -8.24 -6.95 -8.90
CA TRP A 99 -8.41 -6.11 -7.71
C TRP A 99 -7.21 -5.19 -7.46
N ILE A 100 -6.11 -5.32 -8.22
CA ILE A 100 -4.97 -4.40 -8.20
C ILE A 100 -5.04 -3.48 -9.41
N GLN A 101 -4.90 -2.18 -9.18
CA GLN A 101 -4.77 -1.17 -10.20
C GLN A 101 -3.40 -0.52 -10.10
N VAL A 102 -2.60 -0.64 -11.16
CA VAL A 102 -1.26 -0.04 -11.23
C VAL A 102 -1.28 1.17 -12.15
N THR A 103 -0.83 2.31 -11.63
CA THR A 103 -0.63 3.55 -12.38
C THR A 103 0.86 3.83 -12.51
N GLN A 104 1.34 4.07 -13.73
CA GLN A 104 2.72 4.51 -13.92
C GLN A 104 2.85 6.00 -13.58
N ARG A 105 3.73 6.32 -12.63
CA ARG A 105 4.08 7.68 -12.20
C ARG A 105 5.59 7.87 -12.25
N THR A 106 6.11 8.15 -13.43
CA THR A 106 7.54 8.34 -13.68
C THR A 106 8.15 9.54 -12.94
N THR A 107 7.32 10.49 -12.54
CA THR A 107 7.73 11.73 -11.84
C THR A 107 7.53 11.70 -10.34
N LEU A 108 7.05 10.58 -9.76
CA LEU A 108 6.89 10.45 -8.31
C LEU A 108 8.27 10.51 -7.66
N LYS A 109 8.47 11.49 -6.78
CA LYS A 109 9.76 11.69 -6.13
C LYS A 109 9.83 10.96 -4.79
N VAL A 110 11.06 10.66 -4.34
CA VAL A 110 11.28 9.92 -3.08
C VAL A 110 10.78 10.72 -1.87
N ASP A 111 10.92 12.05 -1.89
CA ASP A 111 10.40 12.97 -0.86
C ASP A 111 8.86 13.07 -0.85
N GLU A 112 8.18 12.50 -1.84
CA GLU A 112 6.72 12.37 -1.87
C GLU A 112 6.22 11.01 -1.32
N THR A 113 7.14 10.16 -0.84
CA THR A 113 6.86 8.79 -0.39
C THR A 113 7.28 8.54 1.05
N THR A 114 6.59 7.59 1.69
CA THR A 114 6.81 7.16 3.07
C THR A 114 6.43 5.69 3.24
N ARG A 115 6.47 5.19 4.48
CA ARG A 115 6.01 3.84 4.84
C ARG A 115 5.01 3.93 5.98
N TYR A 116 3.75 3.57 5.71
CA TYR A 116 2.72 3.42 6.73
C TYR A 116 2.57 1.94 7.06
N HIS A 117 2.67 1.58 8.34
CA HIS A 117 2.68 0.17 8.78
C HIS A 117 3.73 -0.68 8.02
N GLY A 118 4.83 -0.09 7.58
CA GLY A 118 5.85 -0.78 6.75
C GLY A 118 5.52 -0.90 5.25
N VAL A 119 4.30 -0.54 4.82
CA VAL A 119 3.86 -0.55 3.42
C VAL A 119 4.32 0.73 2.70
N PRO A 120 5.14 0.63 1.62
CA PRO A 120 5.50 1.77 0.79
C PRO A 120 4.26 2.51 0.29
N SER A 121 4.19 3.82 0.55
CA SER A 121 3.00 4.63 0.28
C SER A 121 3.39 6.04 -0.16
N VAL A 122 2.55 6.70 -0.95
CA VAL A 122 2.61 8.15 -1.15
C VAL A 122 2.21 8.84 0.16
N TYR A 123 2.84 9.96 0.51
CA TYR A 123 2.46 10.70 1.72
C TYR A 123 0.96 11.02 1.74
N LEU A 124 0.36 10.92 2.92
CA LEU A 124 -1.06 11.18 3.11
C LEU A 124 -1.46 12.57 2.62
N GLN A 125 -0.64 13.59 2.87
CA GLN A 125 -0.93 14.96 2.41
C GLN A 125 -1.00 15.07 0.88
N HIS A 126 -0.06 14.45 0.15
CA HIS A 126 -0.10 14.44 -1.32
C HIS A 126 -1.28 13.64 -1.84
N THR A 127 -1.55 12.51 -1.19
CA THR A 127 -2.68 11.64 -1.51
C THR A 127 -4.02 12.37 -1.36
N LEU A 128 -4.23 13.08 -0.25
CA LEU A 128 -5.45 13.83 0.00
C LEU A 128 -5.66 14.94 -1.03
N ARG A 129 -4.61 15.64 -1.46
CA ARG A 129 -4.71 16.61 -2.58
C ARG A 129 -5.11 15.91 -3.89
N GLN A 130 -4.51 14.76 -4.19
CA GLN A 130 -4.76 14.03 -5.44
C GLN A 130 -6.21 13.51 -5.55
N ILE A 131 -6.83 13.16 -4.43
CA ILE A 131 -8.18 12.60 -4.41
C ILE A 131 -9.28 13.61 -4.05
N GLN A 132 -8.94 14.87 -3.76
CA GLN A 132 -9.88 15.91 -3.33
C GLN A 132 -11.13 16.01 -4.21
N HIS A 133 -10.97 15.90 -5.53
CA HIS A 133 -12.07 15.96 -6.50
C HIS A 133 -12.58 14.58 -6.96
N LYS A 134 -12.04 13.49 -6.41
CA LYS A 134 -12.37 12.10 -6.78
C LYS A 134 -13.31 11.42 -5.78
N ILE A 135 -13.53 12.03 -4.62
CA ILE A 135 -14.45 11.56 -3.60
C ILE A 135 -15.37 12.71 -3.15
N PRO A 136 -16.55 12.42 -2.57
CA PRO A 136 -17.41 13.45 -2.01
C PRO A 136 -16.68 14.32 -0.98
N ARG A 137 -16.90 15.64 -1.04
CA ARG A 137 -16.22 16.63 -0.18
C ARG A 137 -16.33 16.28 1.31
N LEU A 138 -17.52 15.92 1.76
CA LEU A 138 -17.75 15.53 3.16
C LEU A 138 -16.84 14.37 3.59
N ARG A 139 -16.70 13.32 2.76
CA ARG A 139 -15.82 12.17 3.06
C ARG A 139 -14.35 12.56 3.07
N TRP A 140 -13.96 13.51 2.24
CA TRP A 140 -12.60 14.03 2.19
C TRP A 140 -12.28 14.85 3.44
N GLU A 141 -13.21 15.70 3.88
CA GLU A 141 -13.10 16.47 5.13
C GLU A 141 -13.05 15.54 6.35
N GLU A 142 -13.93 14.52 6.42
CA GLU A 142 -13.89 13.47 7.46
C GLU A 142 -12.52 12.76 7.51
N ALA A 143 -11.94 12.42 6.36
CA ALA A 143 -10.63 11.76 6.31
C ALA A 143 -9.51 12.69 6.85
N ILE A 144 -9.59 14.00 6.58
CA ILE A 144 -8.65 14.99 7.13
C ILE A 144 -8.81 15.11 8.64
N GLU A 145 -10.04 15.19 9.13
CA GLU A 145 -10.33 15.28 10.56
C GLU A 145 -9.83 14.04 11.31
N GLN A 146 -10.14 12.84 10.80
CA GLN A 146 -9.64 11.59 11.36
C GLN A 146 -8.11 11.52 11.35
N ALA A 147 -7.47 12.00 10.28
CA ALA A 147 -6.01 12.05 10.20
C ALA A 147 -5.40 13.03 11.20
N ALA A 148 -6.02 14.20 11.40
CA ALA A 148 -5.59 15.18 12.38
C ALA A 148 -5.74 14.64 13.82
N ASN A 149 -6.88 14.04 14.14
CA ASN A 149 -7.16 13.45 15.45
C ASN A 149 -6.21 12.29 15.81
N ARG A 150 -5.64 11.62 14.79
CA ARG A 150 -4.65 10.55 14.95
C ARG A 150 -3.20 11.03 14.77
N GLU A 151 -2.98 12.34 14.72
CA GLU A 151 -1.65 12.97 14.55
C GLU A 151 -0.92 12.55 13.26
N LEU A 152 -1.65 12.04 12.26
CA LEU A 152 -1.11 11.68 10.94
C LEU A 152 -0.89 12.91 10.05
N LEU A 153 -1.54 14.03 10.39
CA LEU A 153 -1.36 15.34 9.78
C LEU A 153 -1.19 16.41 10.85
N GLY A 154 -0.17 17.24 10.71
CA GLY A 154 0.03 18.40 11.56
C GLY A 154 -0.92 19.56 11.22
N PRO A 155 -1.10 20.54 12.13
CA PRO A 155 -2.02 21.67 11.93
C PRO A 155 -1.76 22.48 10.65
N SER A 156 -0.50 22.65 10.28
CA SER A 156 -0.10 23.34 9.05
C SER A 156 -0.54 22.60 7.78
N GLN A 157 -0.49 21.27 7.80
CA GLN A 157 -0.92 20.42 6.69
C GLN A 157 -2.43 20.44 6.53
N VAL A 158 -3.17 20.34 7.64
CA VAL A 158 -4.64 20.43 7.68
C VAL A 158 -5.09 21.77 7.10
N ARG A 159 -4.52 22.89 7.58
CA ARG A 159 -4.86 24.22 7.08
C ARG A 159 -4.59 24.35 5.58
N THR A 160 -3.44 23.85 5.11
CA THR A 160 -3.08 23.88 3.69
C THR A 160 -4.05 23.07 2.82
N LEU A 161 -4.59 21.97 3.33
CA LEU A 161 -5.57 21.15 2.61
C LEU A 161 -6.92 21.86 2.52
N LEU A 162 -7.43 22.40 3.64
CA LEU A 162 -8.77 22.98 3.72
C LEU A 162 -8.90 24.37 3.07
N THR A 163 -7.80 25.06 2.79
CA THR A 163 -7.85 26.32 2.05
C THR A 163 -8.24 26.08 0.59
N PRO A 164 -9.34 26.68 0.09
CA PRO A 164 -9.67 26.61 -1.33
C PRO A 164 -8.57 27.32 -2.15
N LYS A 165 -8.12 26.67 -3.22
CA LYS A 165 -7.31 27.33 -4.26
C LYS A 165 -8.19 28.15 -5.20
#